data_AF-K9H641-F1
#
_entry.id   AF-K9H641-F1
#
_cell.length_a   1.000
_cell.length_b   1.000
_cell.length_c   1.000
_cell.angle_alpha   90.00
_cell.angle_beta   90.00
_cell.angle_gamma   90.00
#
_symmetry.space_group_name_H-M   'P 1'
#
loop_
_entity.id
_entity.type
_entity.pdbx_description
1 polymer ?
#
loop_
_entity_poly.entity_id
_entity_poly.type
_entity_poly.pdbx_seq_one_letter_code
_entity_poly.pdbx_strand_id
1 'polypeptide(L)'
;MTPSRLRYETYRDLYQSERARRDEIRGGVGTPVAALAFSVYSLAAVAANFDAGTWSSATGIAILVLAGLAVLTLVAGAVMIVRVEMDFVYLDPPDLRELVAAEKRLRAHDSQDDQRVTDDRVVAQLHDLLAAAYDIAYRRYFAGNEQAARDRTRGLRLLIVALATLSLALAVLPFHNGGGTP
;
A
#
# COMPACT_ATOMS: atom_id res chain seq x y z
N MET A 1 -5.96 8.91 -38.00
CA MET A 1 -6.27 8.58 -36.58
C MET A 1 -7.20 9.65 -36.06
N THR A 2 -8.36 9.31 -35.51
CA THR A 2 -9.34 10.32 -35.04
C THR A 2 -8.95 10.86 -33.66
N PRO A 3 -9.27 12.12 -33.32
CA PRO A 3 -8.98 12.70 -32.01
C PRO A 3 -9.57 11.91 -30.84
N SER A 4 -10.78 11.37 -30.99
CA SER A 4 -11.45 10.54 -29.98
C SER A 4 -10.70 9.24 -29.69
N ARG A 5 -10.19 8.59 -30.74
CA ARG A 5 -9.39 7.37 -30.61
C ARG A 5 -8.04 7.64 -29.93
N LEU A 6 -7.37 8.74 -30.27
CA LEU A 6 -6.12 9.13 -29.62
C LEU A 6 -6.34 9.42 -28.12
N ARG A 7 -7.42 10.11 -27.78
CA ARG A 7 -7.80 10.40 -26.38
C ARG A 7 -8.07 9.11 -25.61
N TYR A 8 -8.84 8.19 -26.20
CA TYR A 8 -9.12 6.88 -25.62
C TYR A 8 -7.83 6.07 -25.36
N GLU A 9 -6.96 5.95 -26.37
CA GLU A 9 -5.70 5.21 -26.25
C GLU A 9 -4.79 5.82 -25.17
N THR A 10 -4.70 7.16 -25.13
CA THR A 10 -3.88 7.87 -24.13
C THR A 10 -4.37 7.61 -22.69
N TYR A 11 -5.68 7.76 -22.42
CA TYR A 11 -6.21 7.51 -21.07
C TYR A 11 -6.17 6.04 -20.68
N ARG A 12 -6.35 5.13 -21.63
CA ARG A 12 -6.19 3.69 -21.40
C ARG A 12 -4.75 3.38 -20.99
N ASP A 13 -3.77 3.92 -21.69
CA ASP A 13 -2.36 3.66 -21.40
C ASP A 13 -1.95 4.28 -20.05
N LEU A 14 -2.42 5.49 -19.73
CA LEU A 14 -2.26 6.11 -18.40
C LEU A 14 -2.86 5.22 -17.28
N TYR A 15 -4.09 4.76 -17.46
CA TYR A 15 -4.74 3.85 -16.52
C TYR A 15 -3.96 2.54 -16.35
N GLN A 16 -3.52 1.93 -17.44
CA GLN A 16 -2.71 0.69 -17.40
C GLN A 16 -1.37 0.91 -16.69
N SER A 17 -0.72 2.04 -16.92
CA SER A 17 0.54 2.38 -16.24
C SER A 17 0.36 2.52 -14.73
N GLU A 18 -0.71 3.16 -14.26
CA GLU A 18 -1.00 3.29 -12.83
C GLU A 18 -1.44 1.96 -12.21
N ARG A 19 -2.13 1.10 -12.97
CA ARG A 19 -2.43 -0.27 -12.53
C ARG A 19 -1.16 -1.10 -12.36
N ALA A 20 -0.24 -1.06 -13.33
CA ALA A 20 1.03 -1.77 -13.24
C ALA A 20 1.87 -1.27 -12.05
N ARG A 21 1.92 0.04 -11.84
CA ARG A 21 2.59 0.66 -10.69
C ARG A 21 1.98 0.20 -9.37
N ARG A 22 0.66 0.04 -9.29
CA ARG A 22 -0.02 -0.49 -8.10
C ARG A 22 0.40 -1.92 -7.79
N ASP A 23 0.46 -2.78 -8.80
CA ASP A 23 0.90 -4.17 -8.64
C ASP A 23 2.36 -4.25 -8.15
N GLU A 24 3.23 -3.35 -8.62
CA GLU A 24 4.60 -3.20 -8.12
C GLU A 24 4.63 -2.78 -6.65
N ILE A 25 3.82 -1.78 -6.25
CA ILE A 25 3.75 -1.33 -4.86
C ILE A 25 3.29 -2.47 -3.94
N ARG A 26 2.27 -3.23 -4.37
CA ARG A 26 1.73 -4.38 -3.65
C ARG A 26 2.72 -5.53 -3.54
N GLY A 27 3.43 -5.86 -4.63
CA GLY A 27 4.47 -6.89 -4.63
C GLY A 27 5.57 -6.61 -3.60
N GLY A 28 5.78 -5.34 -3.26
CA GLY A 28 6.75 -4.89 -2.26
C GLY A 28 6.30 -4.89 -0.80
N VAL A 29 5.09 -5.41 -0.48
CA VAL A 29 4.56 -5.50 0.90
C VAL A 29 5.21 -6.63 1.71
N GLY A 30 5.77 -7.65 1.04
CA GLY A 30 6.40 -8.80 1.72
C GLY A 30 7.58 -8.43 2.62
N THR A 31 8.41 -7.46 2.23
CA THR A 31 9.59 -7.04 3.01
C THR A 31 9.21 -6.43 4.37
N PRO A 32 8.28 -5.46 4.47
CA PRO A 32 7.76 -5.00 5.76
C PRO A 32 7.20 -6.11 6.65
N VAL A 33 6.46 -7.07 6.09
CA VAL A 33 5.87 -8.19 6.86
C VAL A 33 6.97 -9.08 7.46
N ALA A 34 8.01 -9.39 6.69
CA ALA A 34 9.17 -10.12 7.21
C ALA A 34 9.88 -9.35 8.33
N ALA A 35 10.09 -8.03 8.15
CA ALA A 35 10.71 -7.18 9.16
C ALA A 35 9.89 -7.13 10.47
N LEU A 36 8.55 -7.13 10.39
CA LEU A 36 7.67 -7.24 11.54
C LEU A 36 7.88 -8.56 12.29
N ALA A 37 7.91 -9.69 11.58
CA ALA A 37 8.13 -11.01 12.19
C ALA A 37 9.50 -11.09 12.89
N PHE A 38 10.55 -10.60 12.24
CA PHE A 38 11.89 -10.52 12.85
C PHE A 38 11.90 -9.65 14.10
N SER A 39 11.24 -8.50 14.07
CA SER A 39 11.19 -7.59 15.21
C SER A 39 10.45 -8.20 16.41
N VAL A 40 9.35 -8.93 16.17
CA VAL A 40 8.64 -9.68 17.22
C VAL A 40 9.54 -10.76 17.83
N TYR A 41 10.29 -11.49 17.01
CA TYR A 41 11.25 -12.47 17.49
C TYR A 41 12.36 -11.84 18.34
N SER A 42 12.96 -10.73 17.88
CA SER A 42 13.98 -10.00 18.63
C SER A 42 13.45 -9.46 19.95
N LEU A 43 12.21 -8.97 19.99
CA LEU A 43 11.56 -8.53 21.23
C LEU A 43 11.37 -9.70 22.22
N ALA A 44 10.97 -10.87 21.74
CA ALA A 44 10.88 -12.07 22.56
C ALA A 44 12.25 -12.49 23.12
N ALA A 45 13.31 -12.37 22.32
CA ALA A 45 14.68 -12.62 22.79
C ALA A 45 15.12 -11.62 23.87
N VAL A 46 14.79 -10.33 23.72
CA VAL A 46 15.05 -9.33 24.77
C VAL A 46 14.32 -9.69 26.05
N ALA A 47 13.03 -10.01 25.97
CA ALA A 47 12.21 -10.36 27.12
C ALA A 47 12.69 -11.61 27.85
N ALA A 48 13.10 -12.65 27.11
CA ALA A 48 13.56 -13.92 27.69
C ALA A 48 14.90 -13.81 28.43
N ASN A 49 15.76 -12.86 28.03
CA ASN A 49 17.08 -12.68 28.62
C ASN A 49 17.15 -11.50 29.61
N PHE A 50 16.04 -10.80 29.84
CA PHE A 50 15.98 -9.67 30.74
C PHE A 50 15.89 -10.13 32.20
N ASP A 51 16.91 -9.82 33.00
CA ASP A 51 16.86 -10.04 34.44
C ASP A 51 15.99 -8.96 35.12
N ALA A 52 14.85 -9.40 35.67
CA ALA A 52 13.92 -8.54 36.39
C ALA A 52 14.46 -8.09 37.76
N GLY A 53 15.44 -8.79 38.34
CA GLY A 53 16.03 -8.43 39.63
C GLY A 53 16.83 -7.13 39.59
N THR A 54 17.37 -6.78 38.42
CA THR A 54 18.26 -5.61 38.21
C THR A 54 17.60 -4.50 37.37
N TRP A 55 16.27 -4.49 37.29
CA TRP A 55 15.52 -3.58 36.40
C TRP A 55 15.77 -2.08 36.67
N SER A 56 16.06 -1.71 37.92
CA SER A 56 16.32 -0.32 38.32
C SER A 56 17.74 0.16 38.00
N SER A 57 18.61 -0.72 37.51
CA SER A 57 19.92 -0.35 37.00
C SER A 57 19.78 0.56 35.77
N ALA A 58 20.80 1.41 35.52
CA ALA A 58 20.79 2.28 34.35
C ALA A 58 20.66 1.48 33.03
N THR A 59 21.26 0.29 32.96
CA THR A 59 21.15 -0.63 31.82
C THR A 59 19.76 -1.21 31.68
N GLY A 60 19.12 -1.62 32.78
CA GLY A 60 17.75 -2.14 32.78
C GLY A 60 16.76 -1.10 32.27
N ILE A 61 16.86 0.13 32.77
CA ILE A 61 16.04 1.26 32.32
C ILE A 61 16.28 1.54 30.82
N ALA A 62 17.54 1.55 30.37
CA ALA A 62 17.86 1.77 28.95
C ALA A 62 17.23 0.70 28.05
N ILE A 63 17.31 -0.58 28.43
CA ILE A 63 16.70 -1.69 27.68
C ILE A 63 15.18 -1.52 27.62
N LEU A 64 14.53 -1.18 28.74
CA LEU A 64 13.08 -0.98 28.78
C LEU A 64 12.63 0.19 27.89
N VAL A 65 13.35 1.30 27.90
CA VAL A 65 13.06 2.46 27.05
C VAL A 65 13.22 2.10 25.57
N LEU A 66 14.32 1.42 25.21
CA LEU A 66 14.57 0.97 23.83
C LEU A 66 13.52 -0.03 23.35
N ALA A 67 13.16 -1.01 24.18
CA ALA A 67 12.12 -1.98 23.88
C ALA A 67 10.75 -1.32 23.74
N GLY A 68 10.41 -0.37 24.62
CA GLY A 68 9.18 0.41 24.53
C GLY A 68 9.11 1.22 23.23
N LEU A 69 10.18 1.91 22.88
CA LEU A 69 10.28 2.67 21.63
C LEU A 69 10.17 1.74 20.40
N ALA A 70 10.79 0.57 20.45
CA ALA A 70 10.68 -0.44 19.40
C ALA A 70 9.23 -0.90 19.22
N VAL A 71 8.49 -1.17 20.30
CA VAL A 71 7.09 -1.58 20.22
C VAL A 71 6.22 -0.46 19.62
N LEU A 72 6.41 0.79 20.06
CA LEU A 72 5.64 1.93 19.53
C LEU A 72 5.88 2.12 18.03
N THR A 73 7.14 2.07 17.60
CA THR A 73 7.51 2.20 16.17
C THR A 73 7.03 1.01 15.35
N LEU A 74 7.07 -0.19 15.90
CA LEU A 74 6.56 -1.41 15.27
C LEU A 74 5.05 -1.35 15.05
N VAL A 75 4.28 -0.96 16.06
CA VAL A 75 2.81 -0.82 15.95
C VAL A 75 2.45 0.27 14.95
N ALA A 76 3.12 1.43 15.01
CA ALA A 76 2.89 2.50 14.04
C ALA A 76 3.22 2.06 12.59
N GLY A 77 4.33 1.34 12.41
CA GLY A 77 4.71 0.74 11.12
C GLY A 77 3.67 -0.26 10.62
N ALA A 78 3.21 -1.18 11.48
CA ALA A 78 2.19 -2.17 11.15
C ALA A 78 0.87 -1.51 10.72
N VAL A 79 0.40 -0.50 11.44
CA VAL A 79 -0.82 0.25 11.08
C VAL A 79 -0.69 0.88 9.70
N MET A 80 0.46 1.46 9.36
CA MET A 80 0.69 2.03 8.02
C MET A 80 0.64 0.95 6.92
N ILE A 81 1.25 -0.21 7.14
CA ILE A 81 1.23 -1.31 6.17
C ILE A 81 -0.18 -1.89 5.99
N VAL A 82 -0.94 -2.05 7.08
CA VAL A 82 -2.33 -2.52 7.01
C VAL A 82 -3.21 -1.55 6.24
N ARG A 83 -3.04 -0.23 6.46
CA ARG A 83 -3.77 0.80 5.70
C ARG A 83 -3.49 0.71 4.20
N VAL A 84 -2.22 0.53 3.82
CA VAL A 84 -1.83 0.34 2.41
C VAL A 84 -2.54 -0.86 1.79
N GLU A 85 -2.61 -2.00 2.48
CA GLU A 85 -3.30 -3.18 1.94
C GLU A 85 -4.83 -2.98 1.89
N MET A 86 -5.42 -2.30 2.88
CA MET A 86 -6.84 -1.96 2.84
C MET A 86 -7.19 -1.08 1.64
N ASP A 87 -6.39 -0.05 1.36
CA ASP A 87 -6.60 0.84 0.21
C ASP A 87 -6.53 0.06 -1.12
N PHE A 88 -5.73 -1.02 -1.16
CA PHE A 88 -5.65 -1.90 -2.32
C PHE A 88 -6.82 -2.88 -2.47
N VAL A 89 -7.58 -3.19 -1.42
CA VAL A 89 -8.74 -4.08 -1.54
C VAL A 89 -9.97 -3.34 -2.07
N TYR A 90 -10.12 -2.05 -1.77
CA TYR A 90 -11.38 -1.31 -2.02
C TYR A 90 -11.39 -0.40 -3.26
N LEU A 91 -10.26 -0.22 -3.97
CA LEU A 91 -10.26 0.41 -5.29
C LEU A 91 -10.35 -0.66 -6.39
N ASP A 92 -11.57 -1.04 -6.75
CA ASP A 92 -11.85 -1.93 -7.89
C ASP A 92 -12.02 -1.12 -9.20
N PRO A 93 -11.85 -1.76 -10.39
CA PRO A 93 -11.94 -1.12 -11.70
C PRO A 93 -13.37 -0.65 -12.04
N PRO A 94 -13.57 0.14 -13.12
CA PRO A 94 -14.90 0.55 -13.57
C PRO A 94 -15.83 -0.65 -13.76
N ASP A 95 -17.08 -0.53 -13.27
CA ASP A 95 -18.07 -1.61 -13.31
C ASP A 95 -18.41 -1.95 -14.77
N LEU A 96 -17.94 -3.11 -15.23
CA LEU A 96 -18.21 -3.65 -16.56
C LEU A 96 -19.72 -3.76 -16.83
N ARG A 97 -20.54 -3.98 -15.79
CA ARG A 97 -22.00 -4.06 -15.93
C ARG A 97 -22.59 -2.72 -16.29
N GLU A 98 -22.07 -1.64 -15.73
CA GLU A 98 -22.51 -0.28 -16.03
C GLU A 98 -22.14 0.10 -17.47
N LEU A 99 -20.94 -0.27 -17.93
CA LEU A 99 -20.50 -0.05 -19.31
C LEU A 99 -21.36 -0.81 -20.33
N VAL A 100 -21.67 -2.09 -20.06
CA VAL A 100 -22.56 -2.89 -20.92
C VAL A 100 -23.99 -2.34 -20.90
N ALA A 101 -24.46 -1.85 -19.75
CA ALA A 101 -25.76 -1.19 -19.66
C ALA A 101 -25.81 0.12 -20.44
N ALA A 102 -24.72 0.92 -20.40
CA ALA A 102 -24.58 2.14 -21.18
C ALA A 102 -24.60 1.85 -22.69
N GLU A 103 -23.86 0.84 -23.16
CA GLU A 103 -23.87 0.41 -24.55
C GLU A 103 -25.29 0.04 -25.03
N LYS A 104 -26.02 -0.76 -24.26
CA LYS A 104 -27.39 -1.16 -24.59
C LYS A 104 -28.32 0.05 -24.72
N ARG A 105 -28.16 1.07 -23.86
CA ARG A 105 -28.94 2.32 -23.94
C ARG A 105 -28.62 3.13 -25.19
N LEU A 106 -27.34 3.23 -25.57
CA LEU A 106 -26.91 3.95 -26.78
C LEU A 106 -27.47 3.28 -28.04
N ARG A 107 -27.36 1.95 -28.16
CA ARG A 107 -27.90 1.19 -29.30
C ARG A 107 -29.42 1.29 -29.43
N ALA A 108 -30.13 1.34 -28.30
CA ALA A 108 -31.59 1.49 -28.27
C ALA A 108 -32.07 2.90 -28.66
N HIS A 109 -31.20 3.91 -28.56
CA HIS A 109 -31.56 5.29 -28.88
C HIS A 109 -31.39 5.63 -30.36
N ASP A 110 -30.48 4.94 -31.05
CA ASP A 110 -30.01 5.27 -32.41
C ASP A 110 -30.65 4.36 -33.49
N SER A 111 -31.73 3.64 -33.15
CA SER A 111 -32.36 2.59 -33.97
C SER A 111 -33.14 3.07 -35.21
N GLN A 112 -33.00 4.34 -35.62
CA GLN A 112 -33.75 4.94 -36.74
C GLN A 112 -32.91 5.33 -37.98
N ASP A 113 -31.58 5.30 -37.90
CA ASP A 113 -30.67 5.68 -39.00
C ASP A 113 -29.98 4.46 -39.67
N ASP A 114 -29.40 4.67 -40.85
CA ASP A 114 -28.64 3.71 -41.67
C ASP A 114 -27.62 2.91 -40.82
N GLN A 115 -27.78 1.59 -40.77
CA GLN A 115 -27.20 0.70 -39.74
C GLN A 115 -25.66 0.79 -39.63
N ARG A 116 -24.97 1.14 -40.72
CA ARG A 116 -23.51 1.36 -40.73
C ARG A 116 -23.10 2.68 -40.09
N VAL A 117 -23.85 3.75 -40.31
CA VAL A 117 -23.58 5.07 -39.72
C VAL A 117 -23.89 5.04 -38.22
N THR A 118 -24.90 4.27 -37.83
CA THR A 118 -25.28 4.01 -36.44
C THR A 118 -24.17 3.28 -35.68
N ASP A 119 -23.58 2.23 -36.25
CA ASP A 119 -22.47 1.51 -35.62
C ASP A 119 -21.24 2.40 -35.38
N ASP A 120 -20.84 3.21 -36.37
CA ASP A 120 -19.70 4.14 -36.24
C ASP A 120 -19.94 5.23 -35.18
N ARG A 121 -21.17 5.75 -35.07
CA ARG A 121 -21.56 6.73 -34.05
C ARG A 121 -21.57 6.12 -32.64
N VAL A 122 -22.14 4.94 -32.49
CA VAL A 122 -22.15 4.20 -31.22
C VAL A 122 -20.72 3.91 -30.76
N VAL A 123 -19.83 3.48 -31.66
CA VAL A 123 -18.41 3.25 -31.35
C VAL A 123 -17.72 4.54 -30.89
N ALA A 124 -17.98 5.67 -31.56
CA ALA A 124 -17.40 6.95 -31.16
C ALA A 124 -17.86 7.39 -29.76
N GLN A 125 -19.16 7.25 -29.47
CA GLN A 125 -19.73 7.58 -28.15
C GLN A 125 -19.22 6.63 -27.04
N LEU A 126 -19.08 5.34 -27.34
CA LEU A 126 -18.47 4.37 -26.42
C LEU A 126 -17.01 4.71 -26.13
N HIS A 127 -16.23 5.10 -27.14
CA HIS A 127 -14.86 5.55 -26.91
C HIS A 127 -14.80 6.79 -26.01
N ASP A 128 -15.72 7.73 -26.17
CA ASP A 128 -15.78 8.91 -25.31
C ASP A 128 -16.15 8.56 -23.86
N LEU A 129 -17.13 7.68 -23.67
CA LEU A 129 -17.52 7.17 -22.35
C LEU A 129 -16.37 6.39 -21.68
N LEU A 130 -15.70 5.51 -22.43
CA LEU A 130 -14.56 4.76 -21.93
C LEU A 130 -13.38 5.68 -21.60
N ALA A 131 -13.10 6.68 -22.44
CA ALA A 131 -12.07 7.67 -22.16
C ALA A 131 -12.36 8.43 -20.86
N ALA A 132 -13.62 8.82 -20.62
CA ALA A 132 -14.04 9.46 -19.38
C ALA A 132 -13.92 8.50 -18.17
N ALA A 133 -14.33 7.24 -18.32
CA ALA A 133 -14.20 6.22 -17.28
C ALA A 133 -12.71 5.97 -16.93
N TYR A 134 -11.83 5.92 -17.94
CA TYR A 134 -10.40 5.79 -17.73
C TYR A 134 -9.78 7.02 -17.06
N ASP A 135 -10.20 8.26 -17.38
CA ASP A 135 -9.72 9.46 -16.67
C ASP A 135 -10.10 9.41 -15.18
N ILE A 136 -11.37 9.08 -14.87
CA ILE A 136 -11.84 8.95 -13.48
C ILE A 136 -11.05 7.86 -12.75
N ALA A 137 -10.90 6.69 -13.36
CA ALA A 137 -10.14 5.58 -12.78
C ALA A 137 -8.66 5.98 -12.58
N TYR A 138 -8.04 6.58 -13.59
CA TYR A 138 -6.66 7.07 -13.54
C TYR A 138 -6.46 8.02 -12.35
N ARG A 139 -7.27 9.07 -12.20
CA ARG A 139 -7.13 10.02 -11.08
C ARG A 139 -7.26 9.35 -9.71
N ARG A 140 -8.20 8.41 -9.60
CA ARG A 140 -8.41 7.66 -8.36
C ARG A 140 -7.22 6.75 -8.03
N TYR A 141 -6.70 6.04 -9.02
CA TYR A 141 -5.50 5.20 -8.87
C TYR A 141 -4.26 6.04 -8.58
N PHE A 142 -4.07 7.17 -9.27
CA PHE A 142 -2.94 8.06 -9.06
C PHE A 142 -2.89 8.57 -7.62
N ALA A 143 -4.00 9.10 -7.12
CA ALA A 143 -4.09 9.59 -5.74
C ALA A 143 -3.88 8.46 -4.71
N GLY A 144 -4.50 7.29 -4.94
CA GLY A 144 -4.33 6.12 -4.08
C GLY A 144 -2.90 5.58 -4.07
N ASN A 145 -2.28 5.46 -5.24
CA ASN A 145 -0.90 4.99 -5.41
C ASN A 145 0.10 5.94 -4.75
N GLU A 146 -0.10 7.26 -4.88
CA GLU A 146 0.78 8.23 -4.24
C GLU A 146 0.71 8.15 -2.71
N GLN A 147 -0.50 8.05 -2.15
CA GLN A 147 -0.68 7.89 -0.71
C GLN A 147 -0.10 6.57 -0.22
N ALA A 148 -0.40 5.46 -0.91
CA ALA A 148 0.12 4.14 -0.59
C ALA A 148 1.66 4.07 -0.63
N ALA A 149 2.29 4.71 -1.61
CA ALA A 149 3.76 4.77 -1.71
C ALA A 149 4.38 5.56 -0.55
N ARG A 150 3.75 6.67 -0.13
CA ARG A 150 4.21 7.46 1.03
C ARG A 150 4.08 6.67 2.32
N ASP A 151 2.93 6.03 2.54
CA ASP A 151 2.67 5.27 3.76
C ASP A 151 3.52 4.01 3.83
N ARG A 152 3.75 3.30 2.71
CA ARG A 152 4.72 2.21 2.62
C ARG A 152 6.13 2.66 3.01
N THR A 153 6.59 3.79 2.47
CA THR A 153 7.93 4.32 2.76
C THR A 153 8.08 4.72 4.23
N ARG A 154 7.07 5.40 4.79
CA ARG A 154 7.05 5.78 6.20
C ARG A 154 6.99 4.56 7.11
N GLY A 155 6.15 3.58 6.79
CA GLY A 155 6.05 2.31 7.49
C GLY A 155 7.39 1.57 7.52
N LEU A 156 8.07 1.47 6.36
CA LEU A 156 9.39 0.86 6.28
C LEU A 156 10.44 1.58 7.14
N ARG A 157 10.44 2.92 7.14
CA ARG A 157 11.35 3.70 8.00
C ARG A 157 11.10 3.41 9.48
N LEU A 158 9.84 3.32 9.91
CA LEU A 158 9.49 2.98 11.28
C LEU A 158 9.96 1.56 11.65
N LEU A 159 9.84 0.59 10.74
CA LEU A 159 10.35 -0.77 10.96
C LEU A 159 11.87 -0.82 11.07
N ILE A 160 12.58 -0.03 10.25
CA ILE A 160 14.05 0.08 10.36
C ILE A 160 14.45 0.68 11.72
N VAL A 161 13.74 1.71 12.17
CA VAL A 161 13.98 2.31 13.50
C VAL A 161 13.70 1.28 14.60
N ALA A 162 12.59 0.54 14.53
CA ALA A 162 12.25 -0.51 15.48
C ALA A 162 13.36 -1.58 15.58
N LEU A 163 13.83 -2.08 14.43
CA LEU A 163 14.92 -3.04 14.36
C LEU A 163 16.22 -2.47 14.95
N ALA A 164 16.59 -1.23 14.60
CA ALA A 164 17.78 -0.60 15.14
C ALA A 164 17.70 -0.46 16.67
N THR A 165 16.55 -0.06 17.21
CA THR A 165 16.34 0.05 18.66
C THR A 165 16.40 -1.31 19.36
N LEU A 166 15.87 -2.38 18.75
CA LEU A 166 15.97 -3.74 19.28
C LEU A 166 17.40 -4.26 19.23
N SER A 167 18.15 -3.99 18.15
CA SER A 167 19.57 -4.33 18.05
C SER A 167 20.38 -3.63 19.13
N LEU A 168 20.11 -2.36 19.42
CA LEU A 168 20.73 -1.65 20.54
C LEU A 168 20.37 -2.30 21.89
N ALA A 169 19.10 -2.63 22.12
CA ALA A 169 18.68 -3.30 23.35
C ALA A 169 19.39 -4.65 23.56
N LEU A 170 19.52 -5.44 22.50
CA LEU A 170 20.27 -6.71 22.50
C LEU A 170 21.77 -6.50 22.74
N ALA A 171 22.36 -5.41 22.25
CA ALA A 171 23.76 -5.10 22.48
C ALA A 171 24.04 -4.67 23.94
N VAL A 172 23.05 -4.07 24.62
CA VAL A 172 23.16 -3.65 26.03
C VAL A 172 22.95 -4.82 27.00
N LEU A 173 22.22 -5.85 26.59
CA LEU A 173 21.84 -7.01 27.39
C LEU A 173 22.99 -7.72 28.15
N PRO A 174 24.18 -7.95 27.55
CA PRO A 174 25.31 -8.54 28.27
C PRO A 174 25.79 -7.70 29.46
N PHE A 175 25.71 -6.37 29.36
CA PHE A 175 26.09 -5.46 30.45
C PHE A 175 25.04 -5.45 31.57
N HIS A 176 23.77 -5.59 31.21
CA HIS A 176 22.67 -5.76 32.16
C HIS A 176 22.84 -7.04 32.98
N ASN A 177 23.10 -8.15 32.30
CA ASN A 177 23.23 -9.46 32.94
C ASN A 177 24.58 -9.66 33.65
N GLY A 178 25.64 -8.98 33.20
CA GLY A 178 26.99 -9.07 33.78
C GLY A 178 27.26 -8.06 34.90
N GLY A 179 26.46 -6.99 35.03
CA GLY A 179 26.58 -5.98 36.08
C GLY A 179 26.18 -6.46 37.47
N GLY A 180 25.44 -7.57 37.55
CA GLY A 180 25.18 -8.31 38.78
C GLY A 180 26.35 -9.21 39.15
N THR A 181 27.49 -8.63 39.52
CA THR A 181 28.51 -9.38 40.27
C THR A 181 28.17 -9.30 41.76
N PRO A 182 28.17 -10.44 42.50
CA PRO A 182 27.90 -10.48 43.94
C PRO A 182 28.94 -9.74 44.77
#